data_AF-A0A5C7ZNW0-F1
#
_entry.id   AF-A0A5C7ZNW0-F1
#
_cell.length_a   1.000
_cell.length_b   1.000
_cell.length_c   1.000
_cell.angle_alpha   90.00
_cell.angle_beta   90.00
_cell.angle_gamma   90.00
#
_symmetry.space_group_name_H-M   'P 1'
#
loop_
_entity.id
_entity.type
_entity.pdbx_description
1 polymer ?
#
loop_
_entity_poly.entity_id
_entity_poly.type
_entity_poly.pdbx_seq_one_letter_code
_entity_poly.pdbx_strand_id
1 'polypeptide(L)'
;MKLPIYLDYSATTPVDPRVAEKMIPYLCELFGNPASRSHSFGWVADAAVEEAREQVAALVNADPKEIVWTSGATESNNLAIKGAANFYAGTKGKHIITVKTEHKAVLDTCRELERQGFEVTYLDVKSDGLLDLDVFKAAIR
;
A
#
# COMPACT_ATOMS: atom_id res chain seq x y z
N MET A 1 0.53 -4.07 36.53
CA MET A 1 1.89 -4.15 35.94
C MET A 1 2.33 -2.76 35.52
N LYS A 2 3.59 -2.38 35.75
CA LYS A 2 4.15 -1.13 35.21
C LYS A 2 4.90 -1.48 33.93
N LEU A 3 4.34 -1.13 32.78
CA LEU A 3 4.96 -1.36 31.48
C LEU A 3 5.97 -0.22 31.17
N PRO A 4 6.98 -0.47 30.33
CA PRO A 4 7.87 0.57 29.82
C PRO A 4 7.10 1.62 28.99
N ILE A 5 7.67 2.82 28.86
CA ILE A 5 7.17 3.82 27.90
C ILE A 5 7.43 3.27 26.49
N TYR A 6 6.39 3.21 25.66
CA TYR A 6 6.50 2.73 24.29
C TYR A 6 6.92 3.89 23.37
N LEU A 7 8.08 3.77 22.71
CA LEU A 7 8.65 4.78 21.80
C LEU A 7 8.95 4.21 20.41
N ASP A 8 8.28 3.12 20.02
CA ASP A 8 8.51 2.39 18.75
C ASP A 8 7.28 2.44 17.82
N TYR A 9 6.69 3.63 17.68
CA TYR A 9 5.47 3.84 16.89
C TYR A 9 5.68 3.68 15.38
N SER A 10 6.94 3.73 14.90
CA SER A 10 7.27 3.46 13.50
C SER A 10 7.22 1.97 13.15
N ALA A 11 7.37 1.07 14.14
CA ALA A 11 7.21 -0.37 13.91
C ALA A 11 5.73 -0.78 13.85
N THR A 12 4.93 -0.32 14.81
CA THR A 12 3.47 -0.48 14.84
C THR A 12 2.84 0.45 15.87
N THR A 13 1.52 0.62 15.81
CA THR A 13 0.75 1.49 16.72
C THR A 13 -0.37 0.70 17.41
N PRO A 14 -0.72 1.05 18.67
CA PRO A 14 -1.93 0.53 19.30
C PRO A 14 -3.16 0.94 18.49
N VAL A 15 -4.11 0.02 18.31
CA VAL A 15 -5.39 0.33 17.69
C VAL A 15 -6.13 1.36 18.55
N ASP A 16 -6.61 2.44 17.93
CA ASP A 16 -7.43 3.44 18.62
C ASP A 16 -8.73 2.77 19.12
N PRO A 17 -9.16 3.01 20.38
CA PRO A 17 -10.38 2.40 20.92
C PRO A 17 -11.61 2.57 20.02
N ARG A 18 -11.75 3.72 19.35
CA ARG A 18 -12.86 4.00 18.41
C ARG A 18 -12.82 3.08 17.20
N VAL A 19 -11.63 2.70 16.73
CA VAL A 19 -11.44 1.74 15.63
C VAL A 19 -11.82 0.34 16.11
N ALA A 20 -11.33 -0.07 17.28
CA ALA A 20 -11.67 -1.38 17.85
C ALA A 20 -13.18 -1.55 18.05
N GLU A 21 -13.84 -0.56 18.64
CA GLU A 21 -15.30 -0.54 18.83
C GLU A 21 -16.06 -0.66 17.51
N LYS A 22 -15.58 -0.05 16.43
CA LYS A 22 -16.18 -0.16 15.10
C LYS A 22 -15.96 -1.51 14.43
N MET A 23 -14.83 -2.16 14.69
CA MET A 23 -14.51 -3.47 14.09
C MET A 23 -15.28 -4.62 14.74
N ILE A 24 -15.49 -4.58 16.07
CA ILE A 24 -16.08 -5.69 16.84
C ILE A 24 -17.42 -6.20 16.26
N PRO A 25 -18.40 -5.35 15.88
CA PRO A 25 -19.66 -5.83 15.30
C PRO A 25 -19.47 -6.72 14.08
N TYR A 26 -18.50 -6.43 13.21
CA TYR A 26 -18.21 -7.21 11.99
C TYR A 26 -17.49 -8.54 12.27
N LEU A 27 -16.99 -8.73 13.50
CA LEU A 27 -16.41 -10.00 13.94
C LEU A 27 -17.44 -10.92 14.61
N CYS A 28 -18.48 -10.34 15.24
CA CYS A 28 -19.40 -11.10 16.10
C CYS A 28 -20.83 -11.19 15.56
N GLU A 29 -21.36 -10.11 14.98
CA GLU A 29 -22.79 -9.96 14.66
C GLU A 29 -23.02 -9.77 13.15
N LEU A 30 -22.23 -8.90 12.52
CA LEU A 30 -22.31 -8.52 11.10
C LEU A 30 -21.25 -9.23 10.27
N PHE A 31 -21.09 -10.54 10.47
CA PHE A 31 -20.00 -11.38 9.96
C PHE A 31 -20.12 -11.78 8.46
N GLY A 32 -21.07 -11.19 7.74
CA GLY A 32 -21.40 -11.62 6.38
C GLY A 32 -20.23 -11.48 5.41
N ASN A 33 -20.21 -12.32 4.36
CA ASN A 33 -19.28 -12.16 3.26
C ASN A 33 -19.81 -11.08 2.30
N PRO A 34 -19.06 -9.99 2.03
CA PRO A 34 -19.50 -8.92 1.13
C PRO A 34 -19.75 -9.40 -0.31
N ALA A 35 -19.14 -10.51 -0.73
CA ALA A 35 -19.40 -11.10 -2.05
C ALA A 35 -20.76 -11.82 -2.16
N SER A 36 -21.47 -12.05 -1.05
CA SER A 36 -22.79 -12.69 -1.05
C SER A 36 -23.89 -11.71 -1.48
N ARG A 37 -24.30 -11.77 -2.74
CA ARG A 37 -25.27 -10.82 -3.31
C ARG A 37 -26.74 -11.16 -3.10
N SER A 38 -27.06 -12.33 -2.54
CA SER A 38 -28.43 -12.86 -2.49
C SER A 38 -29.15 -12.69 -1.15
N HIS A 39 -28.49 -12.18 -0.11
CA HIS A 39 -29.08 -12.09 1.23
C HIS A 39 -28.52 -10.92 2.05
N SER A 40 -29.28 -10.53 3.08
CA SER A 40 -29.00 -9.36 3.93
C SER A 40 -27.62 -9.37 4.58
N PHE A 41 -27.11 -10.52 5.03
CA PHE A 41 -25.78 -10.58 5.64
C PHE A 41 -24.67 -10.08 4.69
N GLY A 42 -24.76 -10.38 3.39
CA GLY A 42 -23.76 -9.91 2.43
C GLY A 42 -23.94 -8.45 2.07
N TRP A 43 -25.18 -7.97 1.95
CA TRP A 43 -25.47 -6.56 1.67
C TRP A 43 -24.98 -5.63 2.80
N VAL A 44 -25.15 -6.03 4.06
CA VAL A 44 -24.65 -5.27 5.21
C VAL A 44 -23.12 -5.22 5.22
N ALA A 45 -22.46 -6.34 4.91
CA ALA A 45 -21.00 -6.39 4.83
C ALA A 45 -20.44 -5.58 3.66
N ASP A 46 -21.07 -5.65 2.48
CA ASP A 46 -20.69 -4.89 1.28
C ASP A 46 -20.80 -3.38 1.53
N ALA A 47 -21.92 -2.93 2.11
CA ALA A 47 -22.11 -1.54 2.49
C ALA A 47 -21.01 -1.02 3.43
N ALA A 48 -20.57 -1.85 4.40
CA ALA A 48 -19.49 -1.48 5.32
C ALA A 48 -18.12 -1.38 4.63
N VAL A 49 -17.85 -2.26 3.66
CA VAL A 49 -16.62 -2.21 2.85
C VAL A 49 -16.59 -0.95 1.99
N GLU A 50 -17.72 -0.57 1.39
CA GLU A 50 -17.82 0.64 0.57
C GLU A 50 -17.75 1.91 1.42
N GLU A 51 -18.39 1.95 2.60
CA GLU A 51 -18.23 3.07 3.54
C GLU A 51 -16.75 3.24 3.96
N ALA A 52 -16.06 2.15 4.30
CA ALA A 52 -14.64 2.21 4.63
C ALA A 52 -13.78 2.69 3.44
N ARG A 53 -14.18 2.33 2.21
CA ARG A 53 -13.49 2.76 0.98
C ARG A 53 -13.62 4.26 0.77
N GLU A 54 -14.82 4.81 0.97
CA GLU A 54 -15.08 6.24 0.92
C GLU A 54 -14.27 7.01 1.96
N GLN A 55 -14.17 6.49 3.19
CA GLN A 55 -13.38 7.12 4.26
C GLN A 55 -11.89 7.18 3.93
N VAL A 56 -11.29 6.10 3.41
CA VAL A 56 -9.89 6.08 2.99
C VAL A 56 -9.66 6.99 1.79
N ALA A 57 -10.56 6.96 0.79
CA ALA A 57 -10.47 7.81 -0.38
C ALA A 57 -10.53 9.30 -0.01
N ALA A 58 -11.43 9.68 0.90
CA ALA A 58 -11.56 11.06 1.38
C ALA A 58 -10.28 11.57 2.08
N LEU A 59 -9.60 10.71 2.84
CA LEU A 59 -8.34 11.08 3.51
C LEU A 59 -7.23 11.49 2.53
N VAL A 60 -7.17 10.85 1.36
CA VAL A 60 -6.15 11.10 0.34
C VAL A 60 -6.67 11.88 -0.87
N ASN A 61 -7.91 12.38 -0.80
CA ASN A 61 -8.59 13.12 -1.88
C ASN A 61 -8.62 12.34 -3.21
N ALA A 62 -9.03 11.07 -3.16
CA ALA A 62 -9.21 10.18 -4.31
C ALA A 62 -10.68 9.85 -4.57
N ASP A 63 -11.00 9.32 -5.75
CA ASP A 63 -12.28 8.65 -5.99
C ASP A 63 -12.25 7.27 -5.29
N PRO A 64 -13.31 6.83 -4.61
CA PRO A 64 -13.37 5.50 -4.01
C PRO A 64 -12.98 4.36 -4.96
N LYS A 65 -13.28 4.47 -6.26
CA LYS A 65 -12.92 3.47 -7.28
C LYS A 65 -11.41 3.33 -7.51
N GLU A 66 -10.62 4.29 -7.05
CA GLU A 66 -9.15 4.26 -7.11
C GLU A 66 -8.54 3.48 -5.93
N ILE A 67 -9.33 3.15 -4.90
CA ILE A 67 -8.88 2.40 -3.72
C ILE A 67 -8.98 0.89 -3.97
N VAL A 68 -7.83 0.22 -3.97
CA VAL A 68 -7.73 -1.24 -3.99
C VAL A 68 -7.30 -1.74 -2.61
N TRP A 69 -8.14 -2.59 -1.99
CA TRP A 69 -7.79 -3.21 -0.71
C TRP A 69 -6.72 -4.29 -0.90
N THR A 70 -5.71 -4.29 -0.04
CA THR A 70 -4.69 -5.34 0.05
C THR A 70 -4.50 -5.76 1.51
N SER A 71 -3.72 -6.80 1.77
CA SER A 71 -3.38 -7.24 3.13
C SER A 71 -2.44 -6.29 3.89
N GLY A 72 -1.86 -5.28 3.21
CA GLY A 72 -1.01 -4.26 3.83
C GLY A 72 -0.04 -3.61 2.85
N ALA A 73 0.76 -2.68 3.35
CA ALA A 73 1.69 -1.88 2.53
C ALA A 73 2.71 -2.72 1.74
N THR A 74 3.15 -3.87 2.28
CA THR A 74 4.06 -4.78 1.57
C THR A 74 3.43 -5.34 0.30
N GLU A 75 2.17 -5.77 0.36
CA GLU A 75 1.44 -6.25 -0.82
C GLU A 75 1.14 -5.09 -1.78
N SER A 76 0.72 -3.93 -1.26
CA SER A 76 0.46 -2.73 -2.06
C SER A 76 1.69 -2.31 -2.89
N ASN A 77 2.88 -2.27 -2.28
CA ASN A 77 4.13 -1.96 -2.98
C ASN A 77 4.45 -2.99 -4.07
N ASN A 78 4.26 -4.29 -3.78
CA ASN A 78 4.46 -5.34 -4.76
C ASN A 78 3.48 -5.21 -5.94
N LEU A 79 2.19 -5.01 -5.65
CA LEU A 79 1.14 -4.88 -6.65
C LEU A 79 1.38 -3.67 -7.55
N ALA A 80 1.66 -2.50 -6.97
CA ALA A 80 1.89 -1.27 -7.73
C ALA A 80 3.11 -1.41 -8.67
N ILE A 81 4.26 -1.85 -8.13
CA ILE A 81 5.51 -1.89 -8.89
C ILE A 81 5.48 -3.04 -9.92
N LYS A 82 5.20 -4.28 -9.48
CA LYS A 82 5.19 -5.43 -10.39
C LYS A 82 4.04 -5.35 -11.39
N GLY A 83 2.88 -4.86 -10.95
CA GLY A 83 1.71 -4.68 -11.81
C GLY A 83 2.00 -3.71 -12.94
N ALA A 84 2.46 -2.49 -12.62
CA ALA A 84 2.78 -1.49 -13.64
C ALA A 84 3.95 -1.94 -14.53
N ALA A 85 5.05 -2.44 -13.94
CA ALA A 85 6.22 -2.88 -14.69
C ALA A 85 5.87 -3.96 -15.73
N ASN A 86 5.12 -4.99 -15.33
CA ASN A 86 4.73 -6.06 -16.24
C ASN A 86 3.69 -5.61 -17.29
N PHE A 87 2.73 -4.77 -16.91
CA PHE A 87 1.72 -4.27 -17.83
C PHE A 87 2.32 -3.44 -18.96
N TYR A 88 3.29 -2.57 -18.65
CA TYR A 88 3.90 -1.66 -19.62
C TYR A 88 5.18 -2.18 -20.29
N ALA A 89 5.73 -3.31 -19.84
CA ALA A 89 7.01 -3.85 -20.32
C ALA A 89 7.11 -3.98 -21.85
N GLY A 90 6.02 -4.38 -22.51
CA GLY A 90 5.97 -4.57 -23.97
C GLY A 90 5.73 -3.29 -24.78
N THR A 91 5.35 -2.17 -24.14
CA THR A 91 4.91 -0.94 -24.83
C THR A 91 5.69 0.31 -24.45
N LYS A 92 6.20 0.41 -23.22
CA LYS A 92 6.91 1.59 -22.69
C LYS A 92 8.35 1.30 -22.25
N GLY A 93 8.77 0.03 -22.31
CA GLY A 93 10.10 -0.39 -21.91
C GLY A 93 10.16 -0.93 -20.49
N LYS A 94 11.37 -1.25 -20.04
CA LYS A 94 11.64 -2.01 -18.81
C LYS A 94 12.57 -1.29 -17.83
N HIS A 95 12.64 0.04 -17.92
CA HIS A 95 13.47 0.84 -17.01
C HIS A 95 12.63 1.34 -15.84
N ILE A 96 13.15 1.18 -14.62
CA ILE A 96 12.52 1.59 -13.35
C ILE A 96 13.52 2.44 -12.58
N ILE A 97 13.04 3.50 -11.94
CA ILE A 97 13.84 4.36 -11.08
C ILE A 97 13.29 4.26 -9.65
N THR A 98 14.16 4.09 -8.68
CA THR A 98 13.84 4.05 -7.25
C THR A 98 14.98 4.68 -6.44
N VAL A 99 14.83 4.84 -5.11
CA VAL A 99 15.89 5.38 -4.24
C VAL A 99 16.44 4.29 -3.30
N LYS A 100 17.72 4.37 -2.95
CA LYS A 100 18.38 3.34 -2.11
C LYS A 100 17.83 3.25 -0.69
N THR A 101 17.14 4.30 -0.22
CA THR A 101 16.56 4.40 1.13
C THR A 101 15.11 3.91 1.22
N GLU A 102 14.55 3.38 0.13
CA GLU A 102 13.20 2.82 0.15
C GLU A 102 13.04 1.68 1.16
N HIS A 103 11.79 1.43 1.57
CA HIS A 103 11.46 0.27 2.38
C HIS A 103 11.80 -1.03 1.63
N LYS A 104 12.12 -2.11 2.38
CA LYS A 104 12.48 -3.42 1.80
C LYS A 104 11.46 -3.96 0.81
N ALA A 105 10.17 -3.73 1.05
CA ALA A 105 9.09 -4.14 0.14
C ALA A 105 9.19 -3.54 -1.27
N VAL A 106 9.85 -2.39 -1.43
CA VAL A 106 10.15 -1.77 -2.73
C VAL A 106 11.48 -2.33 -3.26
N LEU A 107 12.54 -2.26 -2.46
CA LEU A 107 13.89 -2.67 -2.90
C LEU A 107 13.95 -4.14 -3.33
N ASP A 108 13.34 -5.05 -2.56
CA ASP A 108 13.35 -6.48 -2.87
C ASP A 108 12.41 -6.80 -4.05
N THR A 109 11.36 -5.99 -4.24
CA THR A 109 10.50 -6.06 -5.44
C THR A 109 11.26 -5.65 -6.70
N CYS A 110 12.02 -4.54 -6.64
CA CYS A 110 12.87 -4.11 -7.74
C CYS A 110 13.94 -5.15 -8.08
N ARG A 111 14.62 -5.72 -7.07
CA ARG A 111 15.59 -6.80 -7.28
C ARG A 111 14.99 -8.02 -7.96
N GLU A 112 13.77 -8.38 -7.60
CA GLU A 112 13.07 -9.48 -8.27
C GLU A 112 12.78 -9.14 -9.73
N LEU A 113 12.37 -7.92 -10.04
CA LEU A 113 12.18 -7.47 -11.43
C LEU A 113 13.49 -7.44 -12.23
N GLU A 114 14.62 -7.09 -11.61
CA GLU A 114 15.94 -7.18 -12.26
C GLU A 114 16.24 -8.61 -12.74
N ARG A 115 15.91 -9.63 -11.93
CA ARG A 115 16.04 -11.05 -12.31
C ARG A 115 15.14 -11.45 -13.47
N GLN A 116 14.08 -10.68 -13.72
CA GLN A 116 13.13 -10.85 -14.82
C GLN A 116 13.48 -9.99 -16.05
N GLY A 117 14.67 -9.36 -16.04
CA GLY A 117 15.19 -8.59 -17.16
C GLY A 117 14.70 -7.14 -17.23
N PHE A 118 14.22 -6.58 -16.11
CA PHE A 118 14.08 -5.14 -15.95
C PHE A 118 15.41 -4.50 -15.59
N GLU A 119 15.57 -3.23 -15.95
CA GLU A 119 16.70 -2.41 -15.52
C GLU A 119 16.23 -1.47 -14.41
N VAL A 120 16.90 -1.48 -13.26
CA VAL A 120 16.56 -0.60 -12.14
C VAL A 120 17.70 0.36 -11.84
N THR A 121 17.40 1.65 -11.79
CA THR A 121 18.30 2.68 -11.29
C THR A 121 17.96 2.98 -9.83
N TYR A 122 18.92 2.73 -8.94
CA TYR A 122 18.82 3.04 -7.51
C TYR A 122 19.55 4.35 -7.19
N LEU A 123 18.81 5.43 -7.07
CA LEU A 123 19.35 6.76 -6.80
C LEU A 123 19.84 6.90 -5.36
N ASP A 124 20.96 7.60 -5.19
CA ASP A 124 21.43 8.07 -3.89
C ASP A 124 20.59 9.26 -3.40
N VAL A 125 20.61 9.48 -2.08
CA VAL A 125 20.05 10.66 -1.44
C VAL A 125 21.17 11.57 -0.95
N LYS A 126 20.85 12.85 -0.73
CA LYS A 126 21.75 13.81 -0.09
C LYS A 126 21.95 13.45 1.38
N SER A 127 22.88 14.13 2.05
CA SER A 127 23.19 13.89 3.46
C SER A 127 22.02 14.14 4.43
N ASP A 128 21.00 14.88 3.99
CA ASP A 128 19.75 15.14 4.73
C ASP A 128 18.66 14.09 4.43
N GLY A 129 18.95 13.10 3.59
CA GLY A 129 18.00 12.06 3.16
C GLY A 129 17.11 12.46 1.99
N LEU A 130 17.23 13.67 1.43
CA LEU A 130 16.41 14.12 0.32
C LEU A 130 16.98 13.70 -1.05
N LEU A 131 16.08 13.41 -1.99
CA LEU A 131 16.43 13.13 -3.38
C LEU A 131 16.84 14.43 -4.10
N ASP A 132 17.90 14.37 -4.91
CA ASP A 132 18.20 15.42 -5.86
C ASP A 132 17.32 15.29 -7.11
N LEU A 133 16.47 16.30 -7.35
CA LEU A 133 15.51 16.27 -8.45
C LEU A 133 16.17 16.39 -9.83
N ASP A 134 17.35 16.99 -9.93
CA ASP A 134 18.05 17.07 -11.22
C ASP A 134 18.73 15.75 -11.55
N VAL A 135 19.24 15.03 -10.54
CA VAL A 135 19.69 13.63 -10.68
C VAL A 135 18.54 12.72 -11.09
N PHE A 136 17.36 12.89 -10.49
CA PHE A 136 16.16 12.13 -10.87
C PHE A 136 15.77 12.39 -12.33
N LYS A 137 15.68 13.65 -12.76
CA LYS A 137 15.35 13.99 -14.16
C LYS A 137 16.35 13.40 -15.15
N ALA A 138 17.64 13.46 -14.84
CA ALA A 138 18.69 12.92 -15.69
C ALA A 138 18.65 11.38 -15.82
N ALA A 139 17.99 10.69 -14.88
CA ALA A 139 17.83 9.24 -14.93
C ALA A 139 16.66 8.77 -15.81
N ILE A 140 15.69 9.63 -16.14
CA ILE A 140 14.54 9.30 -16.99
C ILE A 140 15.00 9.08 -18.44
N ARG A 141 14.45 8.06 -19.11
CA ARG A 141 14.80 7.66 -20.49
C ARG A 141 13.58 7.67 -21.41
#